data_AF-A0A6I5NVP7-F1
#
_entry.id   AF-A0A6I5NVP7-F1
#
_cell.length_a   1.000
_cell.length_b   1.000
_cell.length_c   1.000
_cell.angle_alpha   90.00
_cell.angle_beta   90.00
_cell.angle_gamma   90.00
#
_symmetry.space_group_name_H-M   'P 1'
#
loop_
_entity.id
_entity.type
_entity.pdbx_description
1 polymer ?
#
loop_
_entity_poly.entity_id
_entity_poly.type
_entity_poly.pdbx_seq_one_letter_code
_entity_poly.pdbx_strand_id
1 'polypeptide(L)'
;MIKLWSQKMGRRSLLALGLASATCFGTIISHRLPTAAVQLADGTTAFNSPPRLADFVTLDTYTYERHPTYYVTVNLLPEAGESLETLTVSLIEGRFTRLNYRTDNIRVFEGTRRDRGPEYSVAAADFDDDTQTLTIRLAEPAEPGRLLTFALDLVRNPRWDGVYLYDVTAAPAGENPRFQRIGTGRIHIYRRELIFFH
;
A
#
# COMPACT_ATOMS: atom_id res chain seq x y z
N MET A 1 20.75 31.88 93.96
CA MET A 1 21.48 32.67 92.95
C MET A 1 20.69 32.57 91.64
N ILE A 2 20.23 33.72 91.11
CA ILE A 2 19.83 33.99 89.71
C ILE A 2 18.51 33.30 89.26
N LYS A 3 17.36 34.00 89.14
CA LYS A 3 16.84 34.79 87.96
C LYS A 3 16.81 33.92 86.67
N LEU A 4 15.78 33.81 85.83
CA LEU A 4 14.74 34.72 85.34
C LEU A 4 13.76 33.87 84.47
N TRP A 5 12.45 34.11 84.64
CA TRP A 5 11.41 34.36 83.59
C TRP A 5 11.23 33.37 82.40
N SER A 6 10.06 33.12 81.81
CA SER A 6 8.68 33.63 81.95
C SER A 6 7.83 33.11 80.78
N GLN A 7 6.54 32.84 81.03
CA GLN A 7 5.30 33.09 80.23
C GLN A 7 5.33 32.80 78.70
N LYS A 8 4.29 32.32 78.01
CA LYS A 8 2.84 32.46 78.18
C LYS A 8 2.18 31.54 77.15
N MET A 9 1.09 30.87 77.50
CA MET A 9 0.16 30.31 76.52
C MET A 9 -0.66 31.42 75.85
N GLY A 10 -0.94 31.29 74.55
CA GLY A 10 -2.17 31.80 73.96
C GLY A 10 -2.14 32.32 72.51
N ARG A 11 -2.90 31.60 71.66
CA ARG A 11 -3.69 32.01 70.47
C ARG A 11 -3.10 31.93 69.04
N ARG A 12 -3.79 31.06 68.28
CA ARG A 12 -4.50 31.26 67.00
C ARG A 12 -3.72 31.14 65.67
N SER A 13 -4.10 30.07 64.97
CA SER A 13 -4.48 29.98 63.54
C SER A 13 -3.40 30.22 62.49
N LEU A 14 -3.29 29.28 61.54
CA LEU A 14 -3.41 29.53 60.09
C LEU A 14 -3.49 28.20 59.33
N LEU A 15 -4.44 28.13 58.39
CA LEU A 15 -4.63 27.09 57.39
C LEU A 15 -3.43 27.02 56.44
N ALA A 16 -3.13 25.82 55.93
CA ALA A 16 -2.45 25.66 54.64
C ALA A 16 -2.97 24.38 53.94
N LEU A 17 -3.66 24.60 52.82
CA LEU A 17 -3.98 23.61 51.78
C LEU A 17 -2.72 23.24 50.97
N GLY A 18 -2.69 22.02 50.43
CA GLY A 18 -1.79 21.62 49.33
C GLY A 18 -2.00 20.16 48.94
N LEU A 19 -3.07 19.86 48.19
CA LEU A 19 -3.08 19.52 46.76
C LEU A 19 -2.44 18.15 46.43
N ALA A 20 -3.28 17.12 46.36
CA ALA A 20 -3.01 15.85 45.69
C ALA A 20 -3.23 16.04 44.18
N SER A 21 -2.18 15.90 43.37
CA SER A 21 -2.30 15.88 41.90
C SER A 21 -2.61 14.46 41.43
N ALA A 22 -3.89 14.20 41.13
CA ALA A 22 -4.29 13.04 40.35
C ALA A 22 -4.08 13.36 38.86
N THR A 23 -3.06 12.76 38.24
CA THR A 23 -2.83 12.88 36.80
C THR A 23 -3.69 11.84 36.10
N CYS A 24 -4.87 12.24 35.61
CA CYS A 24 -5.63 11.45 34.64
C CYS A 24 -4.89 11.48 33.31
N PHE A 25 -4.25 10.39 32.91
CA PHE A 25 -3.84 10.18 31.53
C PHE A 25 -5.11 10.01 30.69
N GLY A 26 -5.53 11.08 30.03
CA GLY A 26 -6.58 11.03 29.02
C GLY A 26 -6.08 10.28 27.80
N THR A 27 -6.57 9.07 27.59
CA THR A 27 -6.39 8.33 26.35
C THR A 27 -7.11 9.09 25.23
N ILE A 28 -6.34 9.74 24.35
CA ILE A 28 -6.90 10.33 23.13
C ILE A 28 -7.22 9.16 22.20
N ILE A 29 -8.48 8.74 22.18
CA ILE A 29 -8.98 7.82 21.16
C ILE A 29 -9.10 8.65 19.88
N SER A 30 -8.10 8.54 19.00
CA SER A 30 -8.18 9.07 17.63
C SER A 30 -9.20 8.26 16.85
N HIS A 31 -10.47 8.66 16.93
CA HIS A 31 -11.47 8.20 15.98
C HIS A 31 -11.10 8.77 14.60
N ARG A 32 -10.50 7.95 13.74
CA ARG A 32 -10.45 8.24 12.30
C ARG A 32 -11.89 8.22 11.82
N LEU A 33 -12.49 9.40 11.61
CA LEU A 33 -13.75 9.49 10.89
C LEU A 33 -13.50 8.91 9.49
N PRO A 34 -14.41 8.09 8.94
CA PRO A 34 -14.30 7.69 7.55
C PRO A 34 -14.26 8.97 6.72
N THR A 35 -13.17 9.18 5.98
CA THR A 35 -13.11 10.19 4.94
C THR A 35 -14.33 9.95 4.07
N ALA A 36 -15.26 10.91 4.05
CA ALA A 36 -16.50 10.74 3.32
C ALA A 36 -16.13 10.59 1.85
N ALA A 37 -16.29 9.36 1.34
CA ALA A 37 -16.05 9.06 -0.06
C ALA A 37 -16.82 10.07 -0.91
N VAL A 38 -16.11 10.74 -1.82
CA VAL A 38 -16.72 11.64 -2.80
C VAL A 38 -17.44 10.76 -3.81
N GLN A 39 -18.69 10.43 -3.49
CA GLN A 39 -19.58 9.79 -4.44
C GLN A 39 -19.91 10.77 -5.55
N LEU A 40 -19.69 10.36 -6.79
CA LEU A 40 -20.23 11.05 -7.95
C LEU A 40 -21.76 11.01 -7.90
N ALA A 41 -22.42 11.88 -8.66
CA ALA A 41 -23.88 11.98 -8.69
C ALA A 41 -24.58 10.65 -9.07
N ASP A 42 -23.86 9.71 -9.68
CA ASP A 42 -24.32 8.37 -10.05
C ASP A 42 -24.05 7.30 -8.96
N GLY A 43 -23.53 7.70 -7.80
CA GLY A 43 -23.18 6.81 -6.68
C GLY A 43 -21.84 6.10 -6.83
N THR A 44 -21.07 6.37 -7.88
CA THR A 44 -19.74 5.77 -8.05
C THR A 44 -18.68 6.49 -7.21
N THR A 45 -17.72 5.73 -6.68
CA THR A 45 -16.55 6.32 -5.98
C THR A 45 -15.37 6.33 -6.93
N ALA A 46 -14.69 7.47 -7.05
CA ALA A 46 -13.59 7.65 -7.99
C ALA A 46 -12.50 8.53 -7.37
N PHE A 47 -11.24 8.31 -7.76
CA PHE A 47 -10.16 9.24 -7.45
C PHE A 47 -10.43 10.61 -8.07
N ASN A 48 -10.19 11.68 -7.31
CA ASN A 48 -10.15 13.05 -7.81
C ASN A 48 -8.95 13.27 -8.74
N SER A 49 -7.82 12.69 -8.36
CA SER A 49 -6.59 12.64 -9.14
C SER A 49 -6.10 11.19 -9.19
N PRO A 50 -6.23 10.50 -10.33
CA PRO A 50 -5.88 9.09 -10.40
C PRO A 50 -4.42 8.84 -10.02
N PRO A 51 -4.10 7.67 -9.44
CA PRO A 51 -2.72 7.27 -9.22
C PRO A 51 -1.95 7.26 -10.54
N ARG A 52 -0.62 7.28 -10.44
CA ARG A 52 0.27 7.19 -11.60
C ARG A 52 1.11 5.93 -11.51
N LEU A 53 1.25 5.22 -12.63
CA LEU A 53 2.26 4.18 -12.74
C LEU A 53 3.65 4.85 -12.75
N ALA A 54 4.41 4.64 -11.67
CA ALA A 54 5.74 5.22 -11.50
C ALA A 54 6.84 4.33 -12.08
N ASP A 55 6.69 3.00 -11.98
CA ASP A 55 7.63 2.02 -12.54
C ASP A 55 6.94 0.68 -12.83
N PHE A 56 7.45 -0.05 -13.81
CA PHE A 56 7.02 -1.42 -14.11
C PHE A 56 8.22 -2.19 -14.64
N VAL A 57 8.77 -3.11 -13.84
CA VAL A 57 10.06 -3.71 -14.13
C VAL A 57 10.21 -5.11 -13.54
N THR A 58 10.99 -5.95 -14.21
CA THR A 58 11.51 -7.21 -13.68
C THR A 58 13.03 -7.23 -13.83
N LEU A 59 13.72 -7.95 -12.93
CA LEU A 59 15.15 -8.24 -13.09
C LEU A 59 15.36 -9.57 -13.85
N ASP A 60 14.35 -10.41 -13.82
CA ASP A 60 14.31 -11.71 -14.45
C ASP A 60 13.76 -11.54 -15.86
N THR A 61 14.66 -11.29 -16.82
CA THR A 61 14.27 -10.86 -18.17
C THR A 61 14.41 -11.95 -19.23
N TYR A 62 14.66 -13.21 -18.87
CA TYR A 62 14.82 -14.28 -19.85
C TYR A 62 13.58 -15.15 -20.01
N THR A 63 13.40 -15.72 -21.21
CA THR A 63 12.37 -16.73 -21.45
C THR A 63 12.52 -17.88 -20.46
N TYR A 64 11.37 -18.38 -19.98
CA TYR A 64 11.29 -19.50 -19.03
C TYR A 64 12.02 -19.30 -17.69
N GLU A 65 12.49 -18.10 -17.34
CA GLU A 65 12.99 -17.84 -15.98
C GLU A 65 11.91 -18.26 -14.97
N ARG A 66 12.31 -19.01 -13.94
CA ARG A 66 11.38 -19.52 -12.93
C ARG A 66 11.25 -18.51 -11.80
N HIS A 67 10.04 -18.36 -11.28
CA HIS A 67 9.79 -17.46 -10.15
C HIS A 67 10.21 -16.00 -10.38
N PRO A 68 10.01 -15.41 -11.58
CA PRO A 68 10.35 -14.02 -11.78
C PRO A 68 9.39 -13.14 -10.98
N THR A 69 9.91 -12.03 -10.46
CA THR A 69 9.08 -11.04 -9.77
C THR A 69 8.94 -9.78 -10.59
N TYR A 70 7.70 -9.45 -10.97
CA TYR A 70 7.38 -8.20 -11.64
C TYR A 70 7.00 -7.16 -10.60
N TYR A 71 7.66 -6.01 -10.63
CA TYR A 71 7.45 -4.93 -9.67
C TYR A 71 6.67 -3.81 -10.35
N VAL A 72 5.48 -3.53 -9.83
CA VAL A 72 4.60 -2.46 -10.31
C VAL A 72 4.57 -1.39 -9.22
N THR A 73 5.19 -0.24 -9.49
CA THR A 73 5.25 0.87 -8.54
C THR A 73 4.20 1.91 -8.90
N VAL A 74 3.33 2.23 -7.95
CA VAL A 74 2.20 3.14 -8.09
C VAL A 74 2.40 4.32 -7.15
N ASN A 75 2.36 5.52 -7.71
CA ASN A 75 2.33 6.76 -6.94
C ASN A 75 0.87 7.19 -6.75
N LEU A 76 0.35 6.97 -5.54
CA LEU A 76 -0.97 7.45 -5.13
C LEU A 76 -0.80 8.89 -4.63
N LEU A 77 -1.24 9.84 -5.45
CA LEU A 77 -1.02 11.26 -5.23
C LEU A 77 -1.71 11.76 -3.93
N PRO A 78 -1.15 12.73 -3.20
CA PRO A 78 -1.82 13.33 -2.02
C PRO A 78 -3.22 13.87 -2.34
N GLU A 79 -3.40 14.42 -3.55
CA GLU A 79 -4.66 14.94 -4.05
C GLU A 79 -5.61 13.88 -4.65
N ALA A 80 -5.32 12.58 -4.49
CA ALA A 80 -6.17 11.51 -5.01
C ALA A 80 -7.58 11.54 -4.40
N GLY A 81 -7.73 12.09 -3.20
CA GLY A 81 -9.01 12.21 -2.49
C GLY A 81 -9.48 10.91 -1.84
N GLU A 82 -9.31 9.79 -2.54
CA GLU A 82 -9.73 8.46 -2.12
C GLU A 82 -8.54 7.51 -1.92
N SER A 83 -8.68 6.57 -1.00
CA SER A 83 -7.68 5.52 -0.72
C SER A 83 -7.71 4.43 -1.80
N LEU A 84 -6.55 3.91 -2.18
CA LEU A 84 -6.41 2.81 -3.15
C LEU A 84 -6.79 1.48 -2.50
N GLU A 85 -7.77 0.77 -3.07
CA GLU A 85 -8.12 -0.58 -2.60
C GLU A 85 -7.66 -1.67 -3.57
N THR A 86 -7.90 -1.45 -4.87
CA THR A 86 -7.70 -2.49 -5.89
C THR A 86 -6.76 -2.02 -6.99
N LEU A 87 -5.83 -2.89 -7.38
CA LEU A 87 -4.99 -2.75 -8.56
C LEU A 87 -5.30 -3.89 -9.54
N THR A 88 -5.41 -3.59 -10.83
CA THR A 88 -5.40 -4.61 -11.87
C THR A 88 -4.21 -4.43 -12.80
N VAL A 89 -3.68 -5.56 -13.28
CA VAL A 89 -2.58 -5.64 -14.23
C VAL A 89 -2.97 -6.61 -15.33
N SER A 90 -3.23 -6.09 -16.53
CA SER A 90 -3.73 -6.87 -17.67
C SER A 90 -2.70 -6.93 -18.77
N LEU A 91 -2.36 -8.13 -19.27
CA LEU A 91 -1.51 -8.25 -20.46
C LEU A 91 -2.30 -7.84 -21.71
N ILE A 92 -1.93 -6.73 -22.35
CA ILE A 92 -2.63 -6.19 -23.53
C ILE A 92 -1.90 -6.42 -24.85
N GLU A 93 -0.58 -6.64 -24.81
CA GLU A 93 0.21 -6.98 -25.98
C GLU A 93 1.35 -7.92 -25.59
N GLY A 94 1.59 -8.93 -26.42
CA GLY A 94 2.65 -9.90 -26.22
C GLY A 94 2.36 -11.15 -27.01
N ARG A 95 3.39 -11.91 -27.38
CA ARG A 95 3.18 -13.15 -28.13
C ARG A 95 2.45 -14.15 -27.24
N PHE A 96 1.39 -14.78 -27.78
CA PHE A 96 0.46 -15.65 -27.07
C PHE A 96 1.20 -16.56 -26.07
N THR A 97 0.97 -16.26 -24.80
CA THR A 97 1.51 -16.96 -23.64
C THR A 97 0.41 -16.99 -22.60
N ARG A 98 0.29 -18.07 -21.85
CA ARG A 98 -0.48 -18.07 -20.61
C ARG A 98 0.47 -17.67 -19.49
N LEU A 99 0.28 -16.48 -18.94
CA LEU A 99 0.94 -16.11 -17.70
C LEU A 99 0.37 -16.98 -16.57
N ASN A 100 1.14 -17.18 -15.51
CA ASN A 100 0.65 -17.88 -14.33
C ASN A 100 1.26 -17.21 -13.11
N TYR A 101 0.42 -16.55 -12.32
CA TYR A 101 0.80 -15.84 -11.12
C TYR A 101 0.66 -16.75 -9.90
N ARG A 102 1.63 -16.66 -8.99
CA ARG A 102 1.54 -17.27 -7.66
C ARG A 102 0.78 -16.30 -6.76
N THR A 103 -0.54 -16.25 -6.91
CA THR A 103 -1.41 -15.27 -6.24
C THR A 103 -1.22 -15.23 -4.72
N ASP A 104 -0.98 -16.39 -4.09
CA ASP A 104 -0.68 -16.50 -2.65
C ASP A 104 0.68 -15.91 -2.22
N ASN A 105 1.55 -15.55 -3.16
CA ASN A 105 2.89 -14.98 -2.89
C ASN A 105 3.01 -13.52 -3.33
N ILE A 106 1.91 -12.87 -3.71
CA ILE A 106 1.92 -11.44 -4.03
C ILE A 106 2.15 -10.63 -2.76
N ARG A 107 3.06 -9.66 -2.85
CA ARG A 107 3.40 -8.76 -1.74
C ARG A 107 3.20 -7.32 -2.17
N VAL A 108 2.76 -6.49 -1.23
CA VAL A 108 2.60 -5.05 -1.43
C VAL A 108 3.30 -4.34 -0.30
N PHE A 109 4.07 -3.30 -0.61
CA PHE A 109 4.82 -2.54 0.40
C PHE A 109 5.02 -1.09 -0.02
N GLU A 110 5.26 -0.21 0.95
CA GLU A 110 5.60 1.19 0.69
C GLU A 110 7.01 1.34 0.09
N GLY A 111 7.20 2.34 -0.75
CA GLY A 111 8.49 2.67 -1.35
C GLY A 111 8.72 1.96 -2.68
N THR A 112 9.97 1.61 -2.94
CA THR A 112 10.42 1.00 -4.21
C THR A 112 10.98 -0.39 -3.96
N ARG A 113 11.18 -1.20 -5.01
CA ARG A 113 11.83 -2.52 -4.89
C ARG A 113 13.13 -2.51 -4.05
N ARG A 114 13.92 -1.43 -4.17
CA ARG A 114 15.24 -1.29 -3.53
C ARG A 114 15.20 -0.65 -2.14
N ASP A 115 14.10 0.04 -1.82
CA ASP A 115 13.91 0.75 -0.56
C ASP A 115 12.50 0.46 -0.07
N ARG A 116 12.39 -0.65 0.67
CA ARG A 116 11.11 -1.24 1.08
C ARG A 116 10.74 -0.73 2.47
N GLY A 117 9.59 -0.11 2.55
CA GLY A 117 8.93 0.27 3.79
C GLY A 117 7.99 -0.83 4.31
N PRO A 118 7.01 -0.45 5.15
CA PRO A 118 6.00 -1.35 5.68
C PRO A 118 5.22 -2.09 4.58
N GLU A 119 4.79 -3.32 4.89
CA GLU A 119 3.96 -4.12 3.99
C GLU A 119 2.46 -3.84 4.21
N TYR A 120 1.69 -3.98 3.13
CA TYR A 120 0.24 -4.03 3.15
C TYR A 120 -0.22 -5.48 3.04
N SER A 121 -1.19 -5.85 3.88
CA SER A 121 -1.88 -7.13 3.75
C SER A 121 -2.70 -7.17 2.47
N VAL A 122 -2.56 -8.25 1.71
CA VAL A 122 -3.40 -8.55 0.54
C VAL A 122 -4.60 -9.36 1.00
N ALA A 123 -5.82 -8.84 0.79
CA ALA A 123 -7.04 -9.57 1.13
C ALA A 123 -7.34 -10.66 0.11
N ALA A 124 -7.12 -10.38 -1.18
CA ALA A 124 -7.33 -11.31 -2.26
C ALA A 124 -6.44 -10.96 -3.44
N ALA A 125 -5.99 -11.97 -4.15
CA ALA A 125 -5.44 -11.83 -5.48
C ALA A 125 -5.94 -12.97 -6.36
N ASP A 126 -6.41 -12.63 -7.55
CA ASP A 126 -6.99 -13.58 -8.50
C ASP A 126 -6.53 -13.27 -9.92
N PHE A 127 -6.31 -14.31 -10.70
CA PHE A 127 -5.85 -14.18 -12.09
C PHE A 127 -6.86 -14.82 -13.03
N ASP A 128 -7.43 -14.00 -13.90
CA ASP A 128 -8.30 -14.43 -14.98
C ASP A 128 -7.45 -14.76 -16.22
N ASP A 129 -7.38 -16.05 -16.56
CA ASP A 129 -6.66 -16.58 -17.71
C ASP A 129 -7.26 -16.14 -19.06
N ASP A 130 -8.57 -15.89 -19.13
CA ASP A 130 -9.24 -15.51 -20.38
C ASP A 130 -8.95 -14.05 -20.74
N THR A 131 -8.99 -13.17 -19.74
CA THR A 131 -8.68 -11.75 -19.90
C THR A 131 -7.22 -11.40 -19.65
N GLN A 132 -6.39 -12.38 -19.25
CA GLN A 132 -5.00 -12.22 -18.80
C GLN A 132 -4.84 -11.07 -17.78
N THR A 133 -5.77 -10.99 -16.83
CA THR A 133 -5.86 -9.90 -15.85
C THR A 133 -5.64 -10.41 -14.45
N LEU A 134 -4.61 -9.88 -13.79
CA LEU A 134 -4.39 -10.06 -12.36
C LEU A 134 -5.09 -8.94 -11.59
N THR A 135 -5.97 -9.30 -10.65
CA THR A 135 -6.64 -8.38 -9.75
C THR A 135 -6.11 -8.57 -8.34
N ILE A 136 -5.69 -7.49 -7.69
CA ILE A 136 -5.10 -7.50 -6.34
C ILE A 136 -5.89 -6.52 -5.47
N ARG A 137 -6.45 -7.02 -4.37
CA ARG A 137 -7.20 -6.21 -3.40
C ARG A 137 -6.46 -6.15 -2.07
N LEU A 138 -6.22 -4.93 -1.58
CA LEU A 138 -5.64 -4.71 -0.26
C LEU A 138 -6.68 -5.02 0.82
N ALA A 139 -6.23 -5.51 1.97
CA ALA A 139 -7.10 -5.75 3.12
C ALA A 139 -7.47 -4.44 3.83
N GLU A 140 -6.53 -3.50 3.89
CA GLU A 140 -6.77 -2.13 4.30
C GLU A 140 -6.39 -1.21 3.12
N PRO A 141 -7.31 -0.34 2.65
CA PRO A 141 -7.00 0.60 1.58
C PRO A 141 -5.81 1.50 1.92
N ALA A 142 -4.97 1.77 0.93
CA ALA A 142 -3.82 2.65 1.12
C ALA A 142 -4.22 4.12 0.97
N GLU A 143 -3.96 4.90 2.01
CA GLU A 143 -4.28 6.33 2.05
C GLU A 143 -3.52 7.15 0.99
N PRO A 144 -4.06 8.29 0.52
CA PRO A 144 -3.38 9.20 -0.39
C PRO A 144 -1.97 9.63 0.05
N GLY A 145 -1.11 9.95 -0.93
CA GLY A 145 0.26 10.41 -0.71
C GLY A 145 1.29 9.30 -0.51
N ARG A 146 0.98 8.07 -0.93
CA ARG A 146 1.83 6.89 -0.76
C ARG A 146 2.45 6.45 -2.08
N LEU A 147 3.68 5.99 -2.00
CA LEU A 147 4.34 5.24 -3.06
C LEU A 147 4.26 3.76 -2.71
N LEU A 148 3.62 2.95 -3.53
CA LEU A 148 3.37 1.55 -3.28
C LEU A 148 4.00 0.70 -4.36
N THR A 149 4.67 -0.38 -3.99
CA THR A 149 5.17 -1.38 -4.94
C THR A 149 4.42 -2.70 -4.74
N PHE A 150 3.84 -3.21 -5.82
CA PHE A 150 3.23 -4.52 -5.92
C PHE A 150 4.25 -5.47 -6.54
N ALA A 151 4.74 -6.44 -5.76
CA ALA A 151 5.64 -7.49 -6.20
C ALA A 151 4.81 -8.71 -6.62
N LEU A 152 4.70 -8.91 -7.92
CA LEU A 152 3.91 -9.95 -8.56
C LEU A 152 4.82 -11.13 -8.86
N ASP A 153 4.64 -12.24 -8.16
CA ASP A 153 5.42 -13.46 -8.38
C ASP A 153 4.73 -14.32 -9.45
N LEU A 154 5.47 -14.72 -10.48
CA LEU A 154 4.98 -15.62 -11.52
C LEU A 154 5.59 -17.01 -11.35
N VAL A 155 4.92 -18.05 -11.82
CA VAL A 155 5.53 -19.38 -11.89
C VAL A 155 6.74 -19.38 -12.83
N ARG A 156 6.61 -18.70 -13.97
CA ARG A 156 7.70 -18.50 -14.93
C ARG A 156 7.43 -17.33 -15.87
N ASN A 157 8.49 -16.80 -16.48
CA ASN A 157 8.40 -15.88 -17.59
C ASN A 157 7.75 -16.52 -18.84
N PRO A 158 7.25 -15.69 -19.77
CA PRO A 158 6.76 -16.15 -21.07
C PRO A 158 7.72 -17.06 -21.81
N ARG A 159 7.14 -17.94 -22.63
CA ARG A 159 7.89 -18.84 -23.52
C ARG A 159 8.65 -18.08 -24.61
N TRP A 160 8.08 -16.99 -25.09
CA TRP A 160 8.58 -16.27 -26.24
C TRP A 160 9.31 -15.01 -25.81
N ASP A 161 10.40 -14.72 -26.50
CA ASP A 161 11.08 -13.44 -26.41
C ASP A 161 10.27 -12.34 -27.10
N GLY A 162 10.49 -11.09 -26.69
CA GLY A 162 9.82 -9.92 -27.23
C GLY A 162 9.30 -8.96 -26.17
N VAL A 163 8.55 -7.96 -26.61
CA VAL A 163 7.95 -6.94 -25.75
C VAL A 163 6.57 -7.40 -25.30
N TYR A 164 6.33 -7.26 -24.00
CA TYR A 164 5.05 -7.51 -23.33
C TYR A 164 4.57 -6.19 -22.71
N LEU A 165 3.38 -5.74 -23.11
CA LEU A 165 2.75 -4.53 -22.60
C LEU A 165 1.61 -4.88 -21.66
N TYR A 166 1.59 -4.21 -20.52
CA TYR A 166 0.62 -4.41 -19.46
C TYR A 166 -0.16 -3.14 -19.24
N ASP A 167 -1.49 -3.19 -19.29
CA ASP A 167 -2.31 -2.10 -18.81
C ASP A 167 -2.47 -2.20 -17.30
N VAL A 168 -2.34 -1.06 -16.62
CA VAL A 168 -2.48 -0.99 -15.16
C VAL A 168 -3.63 -0.07 -14.83
N THR A 169 -4.59 -0.59 -14.07
CA THR A 169 -5.72 0.20 -13.58
C THR A 169 -5.80 0.12 -12.06
N ALA A 170 -6.40 1.15 -11.46
CA ALA A 170 -6.59 1.26 -10.03
C ALA A 170 -8.03 1.65 -9.73
N ALA A 171 -8.56 1.18 -8.60
CA ALA A 171 -9.87 1.58 -8.10
C ALA A 171 -9.79 1.98 -6.62
N PRO A 172 -10.53 3.03 -6.21
CA PRO A 172 -10.59 3.42 -4.82
C PRO A 172 -11.38 2.42 -3.99
N ALA A 173 -11.35 2.57 -2.67
CA ALA A 173 -12.30 1.88 -1.79
C ALA A 173 -13.74 2.37 -2.03
N GLY A 174 -14.73 1.49 -1.90
CA GLY A 174 -16.16 1.86 -1.97
C GLY A 174 -17.05 0.73 -2.47
N GLU A 175 -18.37 0.92 -2.40
CA GLU A 175 -19.35 -0.08 -2.86
C GLU A 175 -19.38 -0.22 -4.39
N ASN A 176 -19.26 0.91 -5.10
CA ASN A 176 -19.27 0.95 -6.57
C ASN A 176 -18.04 1.74 -7.07
N PRO A 177 -16.82 1.19 -6.93
CA PRO A 177 -15.61 1.91 -7.26
C PRO A 177 -15.39 1.94 -8.77
N ARG A 178 -15.00 3.11 -9.28
CA ARG A 178 -14.66 3.29 -10.69
C ARG A 178 -13.18 2.94 -10.92
N PHE A 179 -12.94 1.92 -11.73
CA PHE A 179 -11.61 1.59 -12.22
C PHE A 179 -11.10 2.66 -13.19
N GLN A 180 -9.86 3.11 -12.98
CA GLN A 180 -9.21 4.13 -13.78
C GLN A 180 -7.84 3.65 -14.21
N ARG A 181 -7.52 3.83 -15.49
CA ARG A 181 -6.21 3.49 -16.05
C ARG A 181 -5.14 4.45 -15.51
N ILE A 182 -4.07 3.90 -14.94
CA ILE A 182 -2.99 4.67 -14.29
C ILE A 182 -1.67 4.64 -15.07
N GLY A 183 -1.56 3.76 -16.07
CA GLY A 183 -0.42 3.73 -17.00
C GLY A 183 -0.27 2.39 -17.71
N THR A 184 0.79 2.28 -18.51
CA THR A 184 1.13 1.05 -19.23
C THR A 184 2.56 0.64 -18.91
N GLY A 185 2.70 -0.58 -18.39
CA GLY A 185 3.98 -1.21 -18.13
C GLY A 185 4.54 -1.89 -19.37
N ARG A 186 5.87 -1.96 -19.46
CA ARG A 186 6.56 -2.63 -20.54
C ARG A 186 7.65 -3.53 -19.99
N ILE A 187 7.61 -4.81 -20.34
CA ILE A 187 8.69 -5.75 -20.07
C ILE A 187 9.26 -6.25 -21.40
N HIS A 188 10.58 -6.30 -21.49
CA HIS A 188 11.27 -6.98 -22.57
C HIS A 188 11.77 -8.33 -22.06
N ILE A 189 11.28 -9.41 -22.67
CA ILE A 189 11.77 -10.77 -22.43
C ILE A 189 12.78 -11.12 -23.52
N TYR A 190 13.98 -11.48 -23.11
CA TYR A 190 15.06 -11.92 -23.97
C TYR A 190 15.08 -13.44 -24.07
N ARG A 191 15.54 -13.94 -25.21
CA ARG A 191 15.76 -15.37 -25.38
C ARG A 191 16.85 -15.85 -24.44
N ARG A 192 16.59 -16.92 -23.69
CA ARG A 192 17.67 -17.66 -23.03
C ARG A 192 18.49 -18.39 -24.10
N GLU A 193 19.74 -17.99 -24.28
CA GLU A 193 20.70 -18.79 -25.04
C GLU A 193 21.14 -19.97 -24.17
N LEU A 194 20.73 -21.18 -24.55
CA LEU A 194 21.25 -22.40 -23.94
C LEU A 194 22.59 -22.70 -24.59
N ILE A 195 23.69 -22.41 -23.90
CA ILE A 195 25.02 -22.86 -24.32
C ILE A 195 25.09 -24.35 -24.03
N PHE A 196 25.00 -25.18 -25.07
CA PHE A 196 25.32 -26.60 -24.97
C PHE A 196 26.83 -26.75 -25.15
N PHE A 197 27.55 -27.07 -24.07
CA PHE A 197 28.91 -27.60 -24.19
C PHE A 197 28.82 -28.96 -24.91
N HIS A 198 29.39 -29.04 -26.10
CA HIS A 198 29.65 -30.28 -26.82
C HIS A 198 30.97 -30.87 -26.36
#